data_AF-A0A968LX37-F1
#
_entry.id   AF-A0A968LX37-F1
#
_cell.length_a   1.000
_cell.length_b   1.000
_cell.length_c   1.000
_cell.angle_alpha   90.00
_cell.angle_beta   90.00
_cell.angle_gamma   90.00
#
_symmetry.space_group_name_H-M   'P 1'
#
loop_
_entity.id
_entity.type
_entity.pdbx_description
1 polymer ?
#
loop_
_entity_poly.entity_id
_entity_poly.type
_entity_poly.pdbx_seq_one_letter_code
_entity_poly.pdbx_strand_id
1 'polypeptide(L)'
;MKLEPVTVFKTIVSLALLVFVLTQIDFHQAWTQFQHLSWQFILFALLFYTGCQWLSCLRWSVVLDSSNHSVPMNHLLGSYFAGMFLNIFLPGA
;
A
#
# COMPACT_ATOMS: atom_id res chain seq x y z
N MET A 1 11.49 26.89 -1.69
CA MET A 1 12.18 25.60 -1.94
C MET A 1 12.75 25.65 -3.35
N LYS A 2 14.08 25.58 -3.51
CA LYS A 2 14.68 25.42 -4.84
C LYS A 2 14.53 23.95 -5.21
N LEU A 3 13.84 23.66 -6.31
CA LEU A 3 13.71 22.29 -6.80
C LEU A 3 15.02 21.91 -7.47
N GLU A 4 15.69 20.89 -6.93
CA GLU A 4 16.88 20.32 -7.55
C GLU A 4 16.50 19.77 -8.95
N PRO A 5 17.32 19.99 -9.98
CA PRO A 5 17.02 19.55 -11.36
C PRO A 5 16.82 18.03 -11.45
N VAL A 6 17.48 17.28 -10.57
CA VAL A 6 17.31 15.83 -10.45
C VAL A 6 15.90 15.45 -9.99
N THR A 7 15.31 16.20 -9.07
CA THR A 7 13.94 15.95 -8.58
C THR A 7 12.94 16.20 -9.70
N VAL A 8 13.10 17.28 -10.45
CA VAL A 8 12.25 17.60 -11.60
C VAL A 8 12.32 16.49 -12.66
N PHE A 9 13.53 16.04 -13.00
CA PHE A 9 13.72 14.94 -13.95
C PHE A 9 13.06 13.64 -13.48
N LYS A 10 13.26 13.25 -12.21
CA LYS A 10 12.61 12.06 -11.64
C LYS A 10 11.09 12.17 -11.71
N THR A 11 10.52 13.32 -11.36
CA THR A 11 9.07 13.55 -11.44
C THR A 11 8.56 13.43 -12.87
N ILE A 12 9.26 14.00 -13.85
CA ILE A 12 8.89 13.89 -15.27
C ILE A 12 8.91 12.43 -15.73
N VAL A 13 9.96 11.68 -15.40
CA VAL A 13 10.07 10.26 -15.77
C VAL A 13 8.96 9.44 -15.10
N SER A 14 8.71 9.63 -13.81
CA SER A 14 7.62 8.96 -13.09
C SER A 14 6.24 9.28 -13.69
N LEU A 15 5.98 10.54 -14.03
CA LEU A 15 4.74 10.95 -14.69
C LEU A 15 4.62 10.36 -16.09
N ALA A 16 5.69 10.37 -16.89
CA ALA A 16 5.69 9.79 -18.23
C ALA A 16 5.38 8.29 -18.19
N LEU A 17 5.95 7.55 -17.22
CA LEU A 17 5.65 6.14 -17.01
C LEU A 17 4.18 5.92 -16.60
N LEU A 18 3.65 6.73 -15.68
CA LEU A 18 2.24 6.66 -15.28
C LEU A 18 1.30 6.92 -16.47
N VAL A 19 1.55 7.97 -17.25
CA VAL A 19 0.77 8.31 -18.45
C VAL A 19 0.85 7.17 -19.47
N PHE A 20 2.05 6.62 -19.71
CA PHE A 20 2.24 5.49 -20.61
C PHE A 20 1.40 4.27 -20.19
N VAL A 21 1.41 3.92 -18.90
CA VAL A 21 0.57 2.82 -18.38
C VAL A 21 -0.91 3.13 -18.58
N LEU A 22 -1.35 4.36 -18.29
CA LEU A 22 -2.75 4.76 -18.45
C LEU A 22 -3.21 4.72 -19.91
N THR A 23 -2.32 4.98 -20.88
CA THR A 23 -2.66 4.87 -22.31
C THR A 23 -2.90 3.44 -22.78
N GLN A 24 -2.43 2.44 -22.03
CA GLN A 24 -2.61 1.03 -22.38
C GLN A 24 -3.89 0.42 -21.77
N ILE A 25 -4.59 1.16 -20.91
CA ILE A 25 -5.76 0.66 -20.17
C ILE A 25 -7.04 1.00 -20.92
N ASP A 26 -7.86 -0.01 -21.21
CA ASP A 26 -9.25 0.19 -21.62
C ASP A 26 -10.11 0.48 -20.37
N PHE A 27 -10.33 1.76 -20.11
CA PHE A 27 -11.13 2.21 -18.97
C PHE A 27 -12.58 1.75 -19.03
N HIS A 28 -13.15 1.57 -20.22
CA HIS A 28 -14.53 1.10 -20.38
C HIS A 28 -14.64 -0.38 -19.96
N GLN A 29 -13.69 -1.20 -20.41
CA GLN A 29 -13.62 -2.61 -20.00
C GLN A 29 -13.36 -2.74 -18.49
N ALA A 30 -12.43 -1.95 -17.94
CA ALA A 30 -12.12 -1.96 -16.51
C ALA A 30 -13.34 -1.58 -15.66
N TRP A 31 -14.08 -0.54 -16.07
CA TRP A 31 -15.31 -0.13 -15.39
C TRP A 31 -16.40 -1.20 -15.45
N THR A 32 -16.59 -1.82 -16.61
CA THR A 32 -17.57 -2.91 -16.78
C THR A 32 -17.23 -4.09 -15.87
N GLN A 33 -15.96 -4.49 -15.80
CA GLN A 33 -15.52 -5.56 -14.90
C GLN A 33 -15.71 -5.20 -13.43
N PHE A 34 -15.47 -3.95 -13.06
CA PHE A 34 -15.68 -3.46 -11.70
C PHE A 34 -17.16 -3.54 -11.27
N GLN A 35 -18.10 -3.24 -12.17
CA GLN A 35 -19.54 -3.36 -11.89
C GLN A 35 -20.01 -4.80 -11.69
N HIS A 36 -19.33 -5.78 -12.29
CA HIS A 36 -19.64 -7.19 -12.18
C HIS A 36 -18.76 -7.94 -11.15
N LEU A 37 -18.03 -7.20 -10.31
CA LEU A 37 -17.14 -7.79 -9.31
C LEU A 37 -17.95 -8.60 -8.29
N SER A 38 -17.52 -9.82 -8.00
CA SER A 38 -18.21 -10.65 -7.02
C SER A 38 -17.92 -10.15 -5.60
N TRP A 39 -18.97 -10.04 -4.78
CA TRP A 39 -18.83 -9.64 -3.38
C TRP A 39 -17.92 -10.60 -2.58
N GLN A 40 -17.97 -11.88 -2.93
CA GLN A 40 -17.11 -12.92 -2.34
C GLN A 40 -15.63 -12.62 -2.58
N PHE A 41 -15.27 -12.12 -3.77
CA PHE A 41 -13.90 -11.77 -4.09
C PHE A 41 -13.43 -10.52 -3.33
N ILE A 42 -14.32 -9.53 -3.15
CA ILE A 42 -14.03 -8.35 -2.32
C ILE A 42 -13.73 -8.77 -0.88
N LEU A 43 -14.59 -9.60 -0.30
CA LEU A 43 -14.40 -10.10 1.06
C LEU A 43 -13.09 -10.90 1.18
N PHE A 44 -12.79 -11.76 0.20
CA PHE A 44 -11.53 -12.49 0.15
C PHE A 44 -10.33 -11.54 0.10
N ALA A 45 -10.36 -10.51 -0.75
CA ALA A 45 -9.29 -9.53 -0.86
C ALA A 45 -9.05 -8.77 0.46
N LEU A 46 -10.12 -8.37 1.16
CA LEU A 46 -10.03 -7.70 2.47
C LEU A 46 -9.43 -8.61 3.54
N LEU A 47 -9.88 -9.86 3.61
CA LEU A 47 -9.34 -10.85 4.56
C LEU A 47 -7.88 -11.19 4.24
N PHE A 48 -7.57 -11.39 2.96
CA PHE A 48 -6.22 -11.68 2.49
C PHE A 48 -5.26 -10.54 2.83
N TYR A 49 -5.64 -9.30 2.51
CA TYR A 49 -4.84 -8.13 2.86
C TYR A 49 -4.62 -8.02 4.36
N THR A 50 -5.68 -8.17 5.17
CA THR A 50 -5.58 -8.17 6.64
C THR A 50 -4.65 -9.27 7.14
N GLY A 51 -4.70 -10.46 6.53
CA GLY A 51 -3.76 -11.55 6.81
C GLY A 51 -2.30 -11.20 6.51
N CYS A 52 -2.04 -10.51 5.39
CA CYS A 52 -0.70 -9.98 5.09
C CYS A 52 -0.23 -8.94 6.13
N GLN A 53 -1.13 -8.07 6.58
CA GLN A 53 -0.82 -7.10 7.64
C GLN A 53 -0.50 -7.82 8.96
N TRP A 54 -1.27 -8.84 9.31
CA TRP A 54 -1.03 -9.68 10.48
C TRP A 54 0.33 -10.39 10.41
N LEU A 55 0.66 -11.00 9.26
CA LEU A 55 1.98 -11.65 9.07
C LEU A 55 3.13 -10.66 9.24
N SER A 56 2.94 -9.43 8.77
CA SER A 56 3.91 -8.35 8.93
C SER A 56 4.07 -7.95 10.40
N CYS A 57 2.98 -7.95 11.17
CA CYS A 57 3.01 -7.73 12.62
C CYS A 57 3.70 -8.88 13.37
N LEU A 58 3.49 -10.14 12.97
CA LEU A 58 4.21 -11.29 13.53
C LEU A 58 5.72 -11.15 13.36
N ARG A 59 6.17 -10.74 12.16
CA ARG A 59 7.57 -10.45 11.90
C ARG A 59 8.11 -9.39 12.85
N TRP A 60 7.36 -8.32 13.09
CA TRP A 60 7.75 -7.25 14.00
C TRP A 60 7.70 -7.66 15.47
N SER A 61 6.76 -8.52 15.88
CA SER A 61 6.73 -9.08 17.23
C SER A 61 8.03 -9.82 17.54
N VAL A 62 8.48 -10.70 16.63
CA VAL A 62 9.74 -11.44 16.80
C VAL A 62 10.94 -10.50 16.97
N VAL A 63 10.98 -9.40 16.20
CA VAL A 63 12.03 -8.38 16.30
C VAL A 63 11.98 -7.64 17.64
N LEU A 64 10.79 -7.25 18.09
CA LEU A 64 10.62 -6.52 19.36
C LEU A 64 10.88 -7.41 20.58
N ASP A 65 10.46 -8.68 20.52
CA ASP A 65 10.69 -9.67 21.57
C ASP A 65 12.19 -9.91 21.76
N SER A 66 12.98 -9.93 20.67
CA SER A 66 14.45 -9.99 20.77
C SER A 66 15.08 -8.78 21.46
N SER A 67 14.36 -7.67 21.55
CA SER A 67 14.76 -6.43 22.23
C SER A 67 14.14 -6.30 23.64
N ASN A 68 13.62 -7.39 24.21
CA ASN A 68 12.90 -7.42 25.50
C ASN A 68 11.67 -6.49 25.56
N HIS A 69 11.08 -6.15 24.41
CA HIS A 69 9.86 -5.34 24.33
C HIS A 69 8.72 -6.21 23.78
N SER A 70 7.80 -6.63 24.65
CA SER A 70 6.60 -7.33 24.20
C SER A 70 5.44 -6.35 24.05
N VAL A 71 4.88 -6.28 22.85
CA VAL A 71 3.72 -5.44 22.54
C VAL A 71 2.55 -6.35 22.15
N PRO A 72 1.34 -6.13 22.68
CA PRO A 72 0.18 -6.93 22.31
C PRO A 72 -0.13 -6.79 20.81
N MET A 73 -0.44 -7.92 20.17
CA MET A 73 -0.66 -7.98 18.71
C MET A 73 -1.70 -6.98 18.20
N ASN A 74 -2.76 -6.71 18.97
CA ASN A 74 -3.78 -5.72 18.61
C ASN A 74 -3.20 -4.30 18.46
N HIS A 75 -2.23 -3.93 19.30
CA HIS A 75 -1.56 -2.63 19.20
C HIS A 75 -0.58 -2.58 18.02
N LEU A 76 0.13 -3.69 17.75
CA LEU A 76 0.98 -3.80 16.55
C LEU A 76 0.15 -3.65 15.27
N LEU A 77 -0.99 -4.34 15.17
CA LEU A 77 -1.89 -4.22 14.03
C LEU A 77 -2.39 -2.81 13.82
N GLY A 78 -2.92 -2.16 14.87
CA GLY A 78 -3.39 -0.78 14.76
C GLY A 78 -2.29 0.17 14.29
N SER A 79 -1.08 0.02 14.85
CA SER A 79 0.08 0.81 14.46
C SER A 79 0.55 0.52 13.04
N TYR A 80 0.50 -0.75 12.61
CA TYR A 80 0.91 -1.18 11.27
C TYR A 80 -0.07 -0.68 10.21
N PHE A 81 -1.37 -0.79 10.43
CA PHE A 81 -2.38 -0.22 9.54
C PHE A 81 -2.27 1.30 9.44
N ALA A 82 -2.06 2.01 10.57
CA ALA A 82 -1.81 3.44 10.55
C ALA A 82 -0.53 3.79 9.78
N GLY A 83 0.57 3.07 10.03
CA GLY A 83 1.82 3.24 9.31
C GLY A 83 1.69 2.98 7.81
N MET A 84 0.94 1.95 7.41
CA MET A 84 0.68 1.63 6.00
C MET A 84 -0.20 2.67 5.31
N PHE A 85 -1.20 3.21 6.01
CA PHE A 85 -1.97 4.34 5.52
C PHE A 85 -1.06 5.54 5.26
N LEU A 86 -0.22 5.90 6.23
CA LEU A 86 0.73 7.01 6.08
C LEU A 86 1.72 6.75 4.93
N ASN A 87 2.22 5.52 4.79
CA ASN A 87 3.12 5.13 3.71
C ASN A 87 2.50 5.26 2.31
N ILE A 88 1.19 5.00 2.16
CA ILE A 88 0.51 5.06 0.87
C ILE A 88 0.07 6.50 0.53
N PHE A 89 -0.40 7.26 1.53
CA PHE A 89 -1.05 8.54 1.29
C PHE A 89 -0.15 9.76 1.55
N LEU A 90 0.93 9.64 2.34
CA LEU A 90 1.85 10.76 2.56
C LEU A 90 2.92 10.84 1.47
N PRO A 91 3.09 12.01 0.82
CA PRO A 91 4.21 12.24 -0.07
C PRO A 91 5.50 12.32 0.75
N GLY A 92 6.43 11.38 0.54
CA GLY A 92 7.76 11.38 1.18
C GLY A 92 8.15 10.12 1.93
N ALA A 93 7.30 9.08 1.94
CA ALA A 93 7.71 7.73 2.31
C ALA A 93 8.61 7.08 1.24
#